data_AF-A0A930MTF4-F1
#
_entry.id   AF-A0A930MTF4-F1
#
_cell.length_a   1.000
_cell.length_b   1.000
_cell.length_c   1.000
_cell.angle_alpha   90.00
_cell.angle_beta   90.00
_cell.angle_gamma   90.00
#
_symmetry.space_group_name_H-M   'P 1'
#
loop_
_entity.id
_entity.type
_entity.pdbx_description
1 polymer ?
#
loop_
_entity_poly.entity_id
_entity_poly.type
_entity_poly.pdbx_seq_one_letter_code
_entity_poly.pdbx_strand_id
1 'polypeptide(L)'
;QLRTEQSVLLGSKGQAVLVLSDAPYYETLEHAMKIRQYVKQQNFANLPKSVENIIKGYQDEAMRCEAEAREALAAAICTAETYVDGERVSLTGKDVKARLDQVLSQLVARVYHKLDLITKNIKSDDEIRALLEGAEQPLPGMAEANSDAALSIEEYLRLQEMAKRPTSMADVQSRYQTVPYGWREIDIAYATALLIKEQRITVKYGGESIRPEHPKLPDFLRRRSEIPKTRICIRQSVDKGKMRQVRAILEEYFDEMNLPTDEDGLTHYIIEQFAAQRRYYEELARKYEQNAKYPGRTVIMALLHQIAQLLAQKSDNNALIGHILAHKNELLNMKEAARQVEEFFAKQSDTFDLAVRLEKKTRDELSYLTGSVDATNALNEIRKRITFTEKFDYSGIPQLSALMTTVNTAYD
;
A
#
# COMPACT_ATOMS: atom_id res chain seq x y z
N GLN A 1 -37.97 -12.52 42.96
CA GLN A 1 -38.17 -11.36 42.07
C GLN A 1 -36.90 -10.51 41.99
N LEU A 2 -36.49 -9.74 43.01
CA LEU A 2 -35.26 -8.92 42.96
C LEU A 2 -33.94 -9.68 42.64
N ARG A 3 -33.71 -10.86 43.25
CA ARG A 3 -32.54 -11.71 42.91
C ARG A 3 -32.61 -12.28 41.49
N THR A 4 -33.82 -12.51 40.99
CA THR A 4 -34.09 -13.07 39.66
C THR A 4 -33.83 -12.02 38.59
N GLU A 5 -34.32 -10.80 38.78
CA GLU A 5 -34.02 -9.66 37.89
C GLU A 5 -32.53 -9.33 37.87
N GLN A 6 -31.87 -9.29 39.04
CA GLN A 6 -30.42 -9.07 39.11
C GLN A 6 -29.63 -10.17 38.39
N SER A 7 -30.05 -11.44 38.49
CA SER A 7 -29.40 -12.53 37.74
C SER A 7 -29.61 -12.43 36.23
N VAL A 8 -30.79 -11.99 35.78
CA VAL A 8 -31.09 -11.81 34.34
C VAL A 8 -30.33 -10.61 33.79
N LEU A 9 -30.21 -9.53 34.55
CA LEU A 9 -29.40 -8.37 34.19
C LEU A 9 -27.93 -8.76 34.02
N LEU A 10 -27.31 -9.43 35.00
CA LEU A 10 -25.92 -9.90 34.88
C LEU A 10 -25.74 -10.93 33.76
N GLY A 11 -26.72 -11.81 33.55
CA GLY A 11 -26.69 -12.83 32.50
C GLY A 11 -26.86 -12.28 31.09
N SER A 12 -27.47 -11.09 30.95
CA SER A 12 -27.71 -10.46 29.64
C SER A 12 -26.53 -9.68 29.07
N LYS A 13 -25.37 -9.66 29.72
CA LYS A 13 -24.19 -8.93 29.21
C LYS A 13 -23.72 -9.52 27.88
N GLY A 14 -23.68 -8.71 26.82
CA GLY A 14 -23.39 -9.15 25.45
C GLY A 14 -24.46 -10.05 24.83
N GLN A 15 -25.64 -10.17 25.44
CA GLN A 15 -26.74 -11.01 24.98
C GLN A 15 -28.08 -10.28 25.04
N ALA A 16 -29.08 -10.82 24.35
CA ALA A 16 -30.46 -10.40 24.50
C ALA A 16 -31.25 -11.54 25.16
N VAL A 17 -31.94 -11.22 26.24
CA VAL A 17 -32.75 -12.17 27.01
C VAL A 17 -34.19 -11.72 26.99
N LEU A 18 -35.07 -12.60 26.52
CA LEU A 18 -36.52 -12.44 26.61
C LEU A 18 -37.04 -13.32 27.73
N VAL A 19 -37.63 -12.70 28.76
CA VAL A 19 -38.28 -13.42 29.86
C VAL A 19 -39.72 -13.66 29.46
N LEU A 20 -40.00 -14.89 29.03
CA LEU A 20 -41.35 -15.31 28.66
C LEU A 20 -42.23 -15.43 29.90
N SER A 21 -43.50 -15.04 29.78
CA SER A 21 -44.47 -15.25 30.85
C SER A 21 -44.71 -16.74 31.08
N ASP A 22 -45.04 -17.08 32.33
CA ASP A 22 -45.48 -18.41 32.70
C ASP A 22 -46.91 -18.61 32.17
N ALA A 23 -47.01 -19.23 31.00
CA ALA A 23 -48.27 -19.54 30.34
C ALA A 23 -48.26 -21.03 29.95
N PRO A 24 -49.42 -21.70 29.90
CA PRO A 24 -49.51 -23.16 29.79
C PRO A 24 -49.13 -23.72 28.42
N TYR A 25 -48.45 -22.95 27.56
CA TYR A 25 -48.06 -23.39 26.21
C TYR A 25 -47.16 -24.63 26.24
N TYR A 26 -46.32 -24.81 27.27
CA TYR A 26 -45.54 -26.04 27.45
C TYR A 26 -46.42 -27.26 27.75
N GLU A 27 -47.40 -27.12 28.65
CA GLU A 27 -48.32 -28.20 29.02
C GLU A 27 -49.23 -28.58 27.84
N THR A 28 -49.72 -27.58 27.09
CA THR A 28 -50.52 -27.78 25.89
C THR A 28 -49.72 -28.47 24.78
N LEU A 29 -48.44 -28.13 24.59
CA LEU A 29 -47.54 -28.83 23.68
C LEU A 29 -47.25 -30.26 24.13
N GLU A 30 -46.98 -30.47 25.43
CA GLU A 30 -46.74 -31.80 25.99
C GLU A 30 -47.94 -32.72 25.76
N HIS A 31 -49.16 -32.22 25.97
CA HIS A 31 -50.40 -32.95 25.70
C HIS A 31 -50.52 -33.36 24.23
N ALA A 32 -50.30 -32.41 23.31
CA ALA A 32 -50.30 -32.71 21.87
C ALA A 32 -49.24 -33.76 21.49
N MET A 33 -48.05 -33.69 22.08
CA MET A 33 -46.97 -34.66 21.83
C MET A 33 -47.31 -36.05 22.35
N LYS A 34 -47.94 -36.16 23.53
CA LYS A 34 -48.43 -37.45 24.06
C LYS A 34 -49.44 -38.11 23.10
N ILE A 35 -50.37 -37.32 22.55
CA ILE A 35 -51.32 -37.80 21.54
C ILE A 35 -50.59 -38.28 20.28
N ARG A 36 -49.67 -37.47 19.74
CA ARG A 36 -48.90 -37.85 18.54
C ARG A 36 -48.07 -39.10 18.76
N GLN A 37 -47.48 -39.27 19.93
CA GLN A 37 -46.71 -40.46 20.30
C GLN A 37 -47.61 -41.70 20.34
N TYR A 38 -48.78 -41.61 20.97
CA TYR A 38 -49.75 -42.70 21.01
C TYR A 38 -50.21 -43.10 19.61
N VAL A 39 -50.60 -42.12 18.78
CA VAL A 39 -50.99 -42.32 17.38
C VAL A 39 -49.93 -43.07 16.58
N LYS A 40 -48.65 -42.70 16.73
CA LYS A 40 -47.53 -43.33 16.00
C LYS A 40 -47.31 -44.80 16.38
N GLN A 41 -47.73 -45.22 17.58
CA GLN A 41 -47.53 -46.58 18.08
C GLN A 41 -48.67 -47.54 17.66
N GLN A 42 -49.75 -47.04 17.08
CA GLN A 42 -50.92 -47.84 16.70
C GLN A 42 -50.82 -48.39 15.27
N ASN A 43 -51.26 -49.65 15.07
CA ASN A 43 -51.36 -50.26 13.75
C ASN A 43 -52.79 -50.10 13.20
N PHE A 44 -52.98 -49.11 12.32
CA PHE A 44 -54.28 -48.69 11.81
C PHE A 44 -55.00 -49.72 10.92
N ALA A 45 -54.30 -50.74 10.43
CA ALA A 45 -54.84 -51.67 9.44
C ALA A 45 -55.99 -52.56 9.97
N ASN A 46 -56.09 -52.76 11.29
CA ASN A 46 -57.04 -53.72 11.90
C ASN A 46 -57.94 -53.09 12.99
N LEU A 47 -58.05 -51.76 13.05
CA LEU A 47 -58.84 -51.09 14.08
C LEU A 47 -60.33 -51.01 13.72
N PRO A 48 -61.25 -51.22 14.68
CA PRO A 48 -62.68 -50.95 14.47
C PRO A 48 -62.93 -49.48 14.10
N LYS A 49 -63.89 -49.22 13.22
CA LYS A 49 -64.24 -47.85 12.76
C LYS A 49 -64.54 -46.87 13.90
N SER A 50 -65.09 -47.34 15.01
CA SER A 50 -65.32 -46.53 16.21
C SER A 50 -64.01 -46.04 16.85
N VAL A 51 -63.00 -46.89 16.92
CA VAL A 51 -61.68 -46.57 17.47
C VAL A 51 -60.91 -45.67 16.52
N GLU A 52 -61.01 -45.90 15.20
CA GLU A 52 -60.43 -45.02 14.18
C GLU A 52 -60.97 -43.59 14.29
N ASN A 53 -62.29 -43.43 14.47
CA ASN A 53 -62.93 -42.13 14.66
C ASN A 53 -62.48 -41.43 15.96
N ILE A 54 -62.28 -42.18 17.05
CA ILE A 54 -61.75 -41.64 18.31
C ILE A 54 -60.32 -41.14 18.10
N ILE A 55 -59.46 -41.90 17.41
CA ILE A 55 -58.08 -41.51 17.14
C ILE A 55 -58.02 -40.26 16.26
N LYS A 56 -58.87 -40.15 15.23
CA LYS A 56 -59.00 -38.93 14.42
C LYS A 56 -59.40 -37.72 15.27
N GLY A 57 -60.36 -37.88 16.18
CA GLY A 57 -60.75 -36.83 17.12
C GLY A 57 -59.59 -36.34 18.00
N TYR A 58 -58.77 -37.25 18.53
CA TYR A 58 -57.57 -36.89 19.28
C TYR A 58 -56.49 -36.25 18.38
N GLN A 59 -56.32 -36.67 17.13
CA GLN A 59 -55.41 -36.02 16.19
C GLN A 59 -55.82 -34.58 15.90
N ASP A 60 -57.11 -34.32 15.71
CA ASP A 60 -57.65 -32.97 15.55
C ASP A 60 -57.45 -32.13 16.82
N GLU A 61 -57.62 -32.73 18.00
CA GLU A 61 -57.32 -32.11 19.28
C GLU A 61 -55.83 -31.74 19.40
N ALA A 62 -54.92 -32.63 19.02
CA ALA A 62 -53.48 -32.35 19.00
C ALA A 62 -53.12 -31.20 18.06
N MET A 63 -53.74 -31.14 16.87
CA MET A 63 -53.57 -30.01 15.95
C MET A 63 -54.08 -28.70 16.55
N ARG A 64 -55.22 -28.72 17.27
CA ARG A 64 -55.74 -27.55 17.97
C ARG A 64 -54.82 -27.11 19.10
N CYS A 65 -54.37 -28.04 19.95
CA CYS A 65 -53.43 -27.77 21.03
C CYS A 65 -52.12 -27.14 20.50
N GLU A 66 -51.58 -27.62 19.38
CA GLU A 66 -50.39 -27.02 18.77
C GLU A 66 -50.64 -25.60 18.25
N ALA A 67 -51.80 -25.34 17.64
CA ALA A 67 -52.18 -24.01 17.19
C ALA A 67 -52.33 -23.04 18.38
N GLU A 68 -53.04 -23.46 19.43
CA GLU A 68 -53.22 -22.69 20.68
C GLU A 68 -51.87 -22.39 21.35
N ALA A 69 -51.00 -23.39 21.47
CA ALA A 69 -49.69 -23.21 22.07
C ALA A 69 -48.78 -22.31 21.22
N ARG A 70 -48.87 -22.39 19.89
CA ARG A 70 -48.14 -21.50 18.98
C ARG A 70 -48.58 -20.05 19.15
N GLU A 71 -49.89 -19.79 19.23
CA GLU A 71 -50.42 -18.44 19.48
C GLU A 71 -50.02 -17.91 20.85
N ALA A 72 -50.12 -18.75 21.90
CA ALA A 72 -49.71 -18.38 23.25
C ALA A 72 -48.21 -18.08 23.34
N LEU A 73 -47.36 -18.89 22.69
CA LEU A 73 -45.92 -18.63 22.64
C LEU A 73 -45.59 -17.36 21.85
N ALA A 74 -46.27 -17.12 20.73
CA ALA A 74 -46.10 -15.90 19.95
C ALA A 74 -46.47 -14.66 20.77
N ALA A 75 -47.59 -14.70 21.49
CA ALA A 75 -48.02 -13.64 22.40
C ALA A 75 -46.99 -13.43 23.53
N ALA A 76 -46.51 -14.51 24.14
CA ALA A 76 -45.50 -14.46 25.21
C ALA A 76 -44.20 -13.81 24.72
N ILE A 77 -43.75 -14.09 23.50
CA ILE A 77 -42.55 -13.43 22.92
C ILE A 77 -42.81 -11.93 22.69
N CYS A 78 -43.98 -11.57 22.18
CA CYS A 78 -44.33 -10.17 21.90
C CYS A 78 -44.46 -9.31 23.18
N THR A 79 -44.89 -9.91 24.30
CA THR A 79 -45.09 -9.23 25.58
C THR A 79 -43.94 -9.43 26.58
N ALA A 80 -42.96 -10.27 26.24
CA ALA A 80 -41.83 -10.60 27.12
C ALA A 80 -41.05 -9.37 27.58
N GLU A 81 -40.68 -9.38 28.86
CA GLU A 81 -39.70 -8.43 29.38
C GLU A 81 -38.36 -8.68 28.69
N THR A 82 -37.76 -7.62 28.16
CA THR A 82 -36.56 -7.72 27.33
C THR A 82 -35.39 -7.06 28.04
N TYR A 83 -34.28 -7.79 28.10
CA TYR A 83 -33.00 -7.30 28.62
C TYR A 83 -31.96 -7.40 27.51
N VAL A 84 -31.21 -6.32 27.28
CA VAL A 84 -30.20 -6.24 26.21
C VAL A 84 -28.94 -5.61 26.79
N ASP A 85 -27.85 -6.36 26.76
CA ASP A 85 -26.53 -5.94 27.23
C ASP A 85 -26.55 -5.34 28.66
N GLY A 86 -27.22 -6.02 29.59
CA GLY A 86 -27.25 -5.62 31.00
C GLY A 86 -28.28 -4.55 31.37
N GLU A 87 -29.14 -4.12 30.45
CA GLU A 87 -30.23 -3.18 30.75
C GLU A 87 -31.59 -3.69 30.28
N ARG A 88 -32.64 -3.27 30.98
CA ARG A 88 -34.04 -3.53 30.60
C ARG A 88 -34.46 -2.56 29.48
N VAL A 89 -34.99 -3.10 28.39
CA VAL A 89 -35.47 -2.32 27.24
C VAL A 89 -36.96 -2.55 27.06
N SER A 90 -37.72 -1.47 26.92
CA SER A 90 -39.14 -1.55 26.58
C SER A 90 -39.30 -1.51 25.07
N LEU A 91 -39.56 -2.68 24.48
CA LEU A 91 -39.91 -2.81 23.07
C LEU A 91 -41.39 -3.16 22.95
N THR A 92 -42.01 -2.86 21.81
CA THR A 92 -43.36 -3.31 21.46
C THR A 92 -43.35 -3.83 20.03
N GLY A 93 -43.87 -5.04 19.82
CA GLY A 93 -43.88 -5.71 18.51
C GLY A 93 -45.25 -6.33 18.23
N LYS A 94 -45.73 -6.20 16.99
CA LYS A 94 -47.03 -6.77 16.56
C LYS A 94 -46.92 -8.24 16.16
N ASP A 95 -45.75 -8.69 15.73
CA ASP A 95 -45.45 -10.09 15.46
C ASP A 95 -44.09 -10.48 16.07
N VAL A 96 -43.85 -11.80 16.13
CA VAL A 96 -42.63 -12.39 16.70
C VAL A 96 -41.37 -11.98 15.94
N LYS A 97 -41.41 -11.94 14.61
CA LYS A 97 -40.25 -11.62 13.78
C LYS A 97 -39.81 -10.18 13.99
N ALA A 98 -40.72 -9.23 13.86
CA ALA A 98 -40.48 -7.81 14.10
C ALA A 98 -40.00 -7.57 15.53
N ARG A 99 -40.56 -8.30 16.51
CA ARG A 99 -40.08 -8.26 17.90
C ARG A 99 -38.62 -8.69 18.00
N LEU A 100 -38.26 -9.84 17.44
CA LEU A 100 -36.88 -10.34 17.48
C LEU A 100 -35.92 -9.44 16.69
N ASP A 101 -36.32 -8.92 15.53
CA ASP A 101 -35.53 -8.00 14.73
C ASP A 101 -35.22 -6.71 15.51
N GLN A 102 -36.18 -6.16 16.26
CA GLN A 102 -35.96 -5.00 17.13
C GLN A 102 -34.99 -5.30 18.27
N VAL A 103 -35.16 -6.45 18.94
CA VAL A 103 -34.30 -6.89 20.04
C VAL A 103 -32.86 -7.08 19.55
N LEU A 104 -32.67 -7.77 18.43
CA LEU A 104 -31.36 -7.98 17.81
C LEU A 104 -30.74 -6.67 17.36
N SER A 105 -31.53 -5.77 16.77
CA SER A 105 -31.04 -4.44 16.35
C SER A 105 -30.53 -3.63 17.55
N GLN A 106 -31.23 -3.67 18.69
CA GLN A 106 -30.79 -3.03 19.93
C GLN A 106 -29.50 -3.68 20.48
N LEU A 107 -29.40 -5.00 20.43
CA LEU A 107 -28.20 -5.71 20.85
C LEU A 107 -27.01 -5.31 19.99
N VAL A 108 -27.17 -5.30 18.67
CA VAL A 108 -26.12 -4.90 17.72
C VAL A 108 -25.69 -3.46 17.98
N ALA A 109 -26.63 -2.52 18.15
CA ALA A 109 -26.31 -1.12 18.41
C ALA A 109 -25.51 -0.90 19.70
N ARG A 110 -25.73 -1.73 20.73
CA ARG A 110 -25.02 -1.64 22.02
C ARG A 110 -23.66 -2.33 21.99
N VAL A 111 -23.64 -3.58 21.52
CA VAL A 111 -22.42 -4.41 21.46
C VAL A 111 -21.47 -3.86 20.41
N TYR A 112 -21.97 -3.51 19.23
CA TYR A 112 -21.18 -2.95 18.13
C TYR A 112 -21.44 -1.45 17.95
N HIS A 113 -21.33 -0.68 19.03
CA HIS A 113 -21.58 0.77 19.03
C HIS A 113 -20.61 1.61 18.18
N LYS A 114 -19.62 0.97 17.53
CA LYS A 114 -18.72 1.62 16.55
C LYS A 114 -18.90 1.08 15.12
N LEU A 115 -19.96 0.32 14.86
CA LEU A 115 -20.27 -0.24 13.54
C LEU A 115 -20.62 0.86 12.53
N ASP A 116 -21.22 1.94 13.00
CA ASP A 116 -21.69 3.11 12.24
C ASP A 116 -20.58 4.02 11.72
N LEU A 117 -19.35 3.86 12.20
CA LEU A 117 -18.17 4.50 11.62
C LEU A 117 -17.94 4.11 10.15
N ILE A 118 -18.48 2.96 9.72
CA ILE A 118 -18.59 2.59 8.30
C ILE A 118 -19.90 3.15 7.75
N THR A 119 -19.80 4.24 6.98
CA THR A 119 -20.92 4.94 6.36
C THR A 119 -21.27 4.41 4.97
N LYS A 120 -20.30 3.80 4.26
CA LYS A 120 -20.48 3.15 2.96
C LYS A 120 -19.94 1.72 3.01
N ASN A 121 -20.83 0.77 2.72
CA ASN A 121 -20.48 -0.64 2.58
C ASN A 121 -19.93 -0.91 1.18
N ILE A 122 -18.68 -1.37 1.11
CA ILE A 122 -17.98 -1.67 -0.14
C ILE A 122 -18.39 -3.05 -0.67
N LYS A 123 -18.49 -3.18 -2.00
CA LYS A 123 -18.99 -4.39 -2.66
C LYS A 123 -17.92 -5.19 -3.41
N SER A 124 -16.92 -4.52 -3.99
CA SER A 124 -15.86 -5.20 -4.74
C SER A 124 -14.48 -4.55 -4.56
N ASP A 125 -13.43 -5.28 -4.95
CA ASP A 125 -12.07 -4.76 -5.01
C ASP A 125 -11.89 -3.61 -6.01
N ASP A 126 -12.81 -3.49 -6.98
CA ASP A 126 -12.74 -2.44 -7.99
C ASP A 126 -12.93 -1.06 -7.35
N GLU A 127 -13.75 -0.94 -6.30
CA GLU A 127 -13.93 0.30 -5.54
C GLU A 127 -12.63 0.69 -4.79
N ILE A 128 -11.89 -0.30 -4.26
CA ILE A 128 -10.60 -0.06 -3.61
C ILE A 128 -9.56 0.40 -4.64
N ARG A 129 -9.53 -0.23 -5.82
CA ARG A 129 -8.62 0.19 -6.90
C ARG A 129 -8.96 1.58 -7.42
N ALA A 130 -10.24 1.87 -7.65
CA ALA A 130 -10.70 3.19 -8.09
C ALA A 130 -10.33 4.31 -7.09
N LEU A 131 -10.40 4.01 -5.79
CA LEU A 131 -9.95 4.93 -4.74
C LEU A 131 -8.44 5.22 -4.83
N LEU A 132 -7.63 4.17 -4.97
CA LEU A 132 -6.17 4.26 -5.03
C LEU A 132 -5.66 4.93 -6.32
N GLU A 133 -6.37 4.73 -7.43
CA GLU A 133 -6.09 5.38 -8.72
C GLU A 133 -6.57 6.84 -8.76
N GLY A 134 -7.28 7.31 -7.73
CA GLY A 134 -7.79 8.68 -7.66
C GLY A 134 -9.02 8.94 -8.54
N ALA A 135 -9.69 7.88 -9.03
CA ALA A 135 -10.89 7.99 -9.84
C ALA A 135 -12.12 8.49 -9.05
N GLU A 136 -12.15 8.24 -7.73
CA GLU A 136 -13.17 8.78 -6.83
C GLU A 136 -12.67 10.09 -6.17
N GLN A 137 -13.19 11.23 -6.64
CA GLN A 137 -13.08 12.51 -5.92
C GLN A 137 -14.38 12.78 -5.16
N PRO A 138 -14.32 13.08 -3.85
CA PRO A 138 -15.50 13.51 -3.11
C PRO A 138 -16.07 14.79 -3.72
N LEU A 139 -17.40 14.90 -3.73
CA LEU A 139 -18.07 16.14 -4.10
C LEU A 139 -17.63 17.26 -3.15
N PRO A 140 -17.34 18.49 -3.64
CA PRO A 140 -16.92 19.59 -2.79
C PRO A 140 -17.92 19.84 -1.66
N GLY A 141 -17.43 19.80 -0.40
CA GLY A 141 -18.26 20.01 0.79
C GLY A 141 -18.88 18.76 1.41
N MET A 142 -18.64 17.56 0.86
CA MET A 142 -18.97 16.29 1.52
C MET A 142 -17.74 15.59 2.07
N ALA A 143 -17.86 15.04 3.28
CA ALA A 143 -16.83 14.18 3.85
C ALA A 143 -16.68 12.90 3.00
N GLU A 144 -15.44 12.42 2.83
CA GLU A 144 -15.21 11.11 2.19
C GLU A 144 -15.89 10.00 3.00
N ALA A 145 -16.52 9.08 2.28
CA ALA A 145 -17.15 7.93 2.91
C ALA A 145 -16.12 7.14 3.73
N ASN A 146 -16.54 6.64 4.90
CA ASN A 146 -15.70 5.91 5.85
C ASN A 146 -14.51 6.69 6.43
N SER A 147 -14.50 8.03 6.38
CA SER A 147 -13.42 8.85 6.95
C SER A 147 -13.23 8.63 8.46
N ASP A 148 -14.31 8.53 9.25
CA ASP A 148 -14.21 8.27 10.69
C ASP A 148 -13.63 6.89 11.01
N ALA A 149 -13.93 5.89 10.17
CA ALA A 149 -13.30 4.57 10.29
C ALA A 149 -11.80 4.62 9.99
N ALA A 150 -11.40 5.36 8.95
CA ALA A 150 -10.00 5.59 8.62
C ALA A 150 -9.26 6.32 9.76
N LEU A 151 -9.88 7.35 10.35
CA LEU A 151 -9.35 8.03 11.54
C LEU A 151 -9.14 7.07 12.71
N SER A 152 -10.11 6.19 12.99
CA SER A 152 -9.96 5.20 14.06
C SER A 152 -8.79 4.25 13.80
N ILE A 153 -8.60 3.78 12.55
CA ILE A 153 -7.45 2.94 12.16
C ILE A 153 -6.14 3.68 12.39
N GLU A 154 -6.05 4.95 12.00
CA GLU A 154 -4.85 5.76 12.19
C GLU A 154 -4.50 5.96 13.67
N GLU A 155 -5.48 6.29 14.52
CA GLU A 155 -5.25 6.43 15.96
C GLU A 155 -4.68 5.15 16.57
N TYR A 156 -5.22 3.99 16.16
CA TYR A 156 -4.68 2.71 16.57
C TYR A 156 -3.24 2.50 16.11
N LEU A 157 -2.92 2.81 14.85
CA LEU A 157 -1.56 2.69 14.31
C LEU A 157 -0.58 3.62 15.03
N ARG A 158 -0.98 4.86 15.37
CA ARG A 158 -0.18 5.78 16.18
C ARG A 158 0.13 5.20 17.56
N LEU A 159 -0.87 4.63 18.25
CA LEU A 159 -0.68 4.00 19.55
C LEU A 159 0.31 2.82 19.46
N GLN A 160 0.23 2.01 18.39
CA GLN A 160 1.18 0.92 18.17
C GLN A 160 2.59 1.44 17.88
N GLU A 161 2.73 2.50 17.07
CA GLU A 161 4.01 3.13 16.78
C GLU A 161 4.66 3.71 18.05
N MET A 162 3.90 4.43 18.88
CA MET A 162 4.36 4.93 20.18
C MET A 162 4.82 3.80 21.10
N ALA A 163 4.14 2.65 21.06
CA ALA A 163 4.52 1.44 21.77
C ALA A 163 5.66 0.66 21.11
N LYS A 164 6.19 1.12 19.96
CA LYS A 164 7.20 0.45 19.13
C LYS A 164 6.81 -0.97 18.71
N ARG A 165 5.51 -1.22 18.54
CA ARG A 165 4.97 -2.52 18.16
C ARG A 165 4.75 -2.57 16.65
N PRO A 166 5.34 -3.54 15.94
CA PRO A 166 5.02 -3.75 14.54
C PRO A 166 3.54 -4.13 14.41
N THR A 167 2.83 -3.52 13.46
CA THR A 167 1.41 -3.80 13.20
C THR A 167 1.26 -4.35 11.80
N SER A 168 0.69 -5.54 11.68
CA SER A 168 0.34 -6.16 10.40
C SER A 168 -1.08 -5.81 9.99
N MET A 169 -1.43 -6.01 8.71
CA MET A 169 -2.81 -5.88 8.25
C MET A 169 -3.73 -6.91 8.93
N ALA A 170 -3.21 -8.09 9.29
CA ALA A 170 -3.96 -9.07 10.07
C ALA A 170 -4.35 -8.53 11.46
N ASP A 171 -3.46 -7.78 12.13
CA ASP A 171 -3.75 -7.15 13.43
C ASP A 171 -4.83 -6.08 13.30
N VAL A 172 -4.74 -5.25 12.25
CA VAL A 172 -5.76 -4.24 11.92
C VAL A 172 -7.11 -4.93 11.71
N GLN A 173 -7.18 -5.93 10.81
CA GLN A 173 -8.44 -6.64 10.55
C GLN A 173 -9.00 -7.30 11.82
N SER A 174 -8.17 -8.03 12.56
CA SER A 174 -8.62 -8.72 13.78
C SER A 174 -9.18 -7.75 14.82
N ARG A 175 -8.63 -6.55 14.94
CA ARG A 175 -9.15 -5.53 15.87
C ARG A 175 -10.52 -5.04 15.44
N TYR A 176 -10.66 -4.60 14.20
CA TYR A 176 -11.88 -3.93 13.71
C TYR A 176 -13.01 -4.90 13.31
N GLN A 177 -12.73 -6.20 13.19
CA GLN A 177 -13.77 -7.24 13.03
C GLN A 177 -14.43 -7.62 14.35
N THR A 178 -13.84 -7.27 15.50
CA THR A 178 -14.36 -7.64 16.83
C THR A 178 -15.13 -6.50 17.48
N VAL A 179 -15.82 -6.81 18.58
CA VAL A 179 -16.49 -5.82 19.45
C VAL A 179 -15.47 -4.76 19.89
N PRO A 180 -15.77 -3.45 19.78
CA PRO A 180 -17.08 -2.85 19.50
C PRO A 180 -17.37 -2.46 18.04
N TYR A 181 -16.57 -2.92 17.08
CA TYR A 181 -16.61 -2.46 15.68
C TYR A 181 -17.43 -3.38 14.78
N GLY A 182 -17.02 -4.65 14.63
CA GLY A 182 -17.73 -5.62 13.80
C GLY A 182 -17.69 -5.34 12.28
N TRP A 183 -16.69 -4.60 11.80
CA TRP A 183 -16.60 -4.21 10.39
C TRP A 183 -16.27 -5.39 9.49
N ARG A 184 -16.77 -5.36 8.25
CA ARG A 184 -16.40 -6.37 7.25
C ARG A 184 -14.97 -6.13 6.79
N GLU A 185 -14.31 -7.22 6.43
CA GLU A 185 -12.94 -7.23 5.93
C GLU A 185 -12.69 -6.21 4.80
N ILE A 186 -13.59 -6.17 3.80
CA ILE A 186 -13.50 -5.25 2.66
C ILE A 186 -13.63 -3.77 3.05
N ASP A 187 -14.45 -3.47 4.06
CA ASP A 187 -14.66 -2.10 4.53
C ASP A 187 -13.43 -1.60 5.30
N ILE A 188 -12.79 -2.49 6.08
CA ILE A 188 -11.51 -2.20 6.76
C ILE A 188 -10.42 -1.93 5.71
N ALA A 189 -10.36 -2.74 4.66
CA ALA A 189 -9.39 -2.56 3.58
C ALA A 189 -9.59 -1.23 2.85
N TYR A 190 -10.84 -0.84 2.57
CA TYR A 190 -11.15 0.45 1.95
C TYR A 190 -10.78 1.63 2.87
N ALA A 191 -11.12 1.59 4.15
CA ALA A 191 -10.74 2.63 5.11
C ALA A 191 -9.21 2.74 5.24
N THR A 192 -8.50 1.62 5.16
CA THR A 192 -7.03 1.61 5.11
C THR A 192 -6.51 2.21 3.80
N ALA A 193 -7.13 1.89 2.66
CA ALA A 193 -6.77 2.47 1.36
C ALA A 193 -6.99 3.99 1.31
N LEU A 194 -8.00 4.50 2.04
CA LEU A 194 -8.20 5.94 2.22
C LEU A 194 -6.98 6.61 2.84
N LEU A 195 -6.45 6.03 3.93
CA LEU A 195 -5.23 6.53 4.57
C LEU A 195 -4.00 6.46 3.66
N ILE A 196 -3.94 5.48 2.75
CA ILE A 196 -2.86 5.37 1.75
C ILE A 196 -2.97 6.51 0.74
N LYS A 197 -4.17 6.74 0.19
CA LYS A 197 -4.48 7.83 -0.75
C LYS A 197 -4.18 9.19 -0.13
N GLU A 198 -4.57 9.39 1.13
CA GLU A 198 -4.30 10.61 1.90
C GLU A 198 -2.83 10.74 2.34
N GLN A 199 -1.96 9.79 1.98
CA GLN A 199 -0.53 9.80 2.36
C GLN A 199 -0.30 9.79 3.88
N ARG A 200 -1.20 9.19 4.66
CA ARG A 200 -1.10 9.16 6.13
C ARG A 200 -0.42 7.90 6.65
N ILE A 201 -0.45 6.84 5.85
CA ILE A 201 0.20 5.56 6.15
C ILE A 201 1.04 5.08 4.97
N THR A 202 1.96 4.17 5.26
CA THR A 202 2.76 3.43 4.28
C THR A 202 2.55 1.93 4.50
N VAL A 203 2.38 1.21 3.39
CA VAL A 203 2.30 -0.26 3.40
C VAL A 203 3.67 -0.83 3.09
N LYS A 204 4.12 -1.80 3.87
CA LYS A 204 5.36 -2.54 3.60
C LYS A 204 5.07 -4.04 3.44
N TYR A 205 5.63 -4.67 2.42
CA TYR A 205 5.52 -6.11 2.19
C TYR A 205 6.90 -6.67 1.88
N GLY A 206 7.31 -7.74 2.58
CA GLY A 206 8.65 -8.33 2.40
C GLY A 206 9.81 -7.38 2.75
N GLY A 207 9.56 -6.32 3.51
CA GLY A 207 10.55 -5.28 3.85
C GLY A 207 10.54 -4.06 2.93
N GLU A 208 9.91 -4.17 1.75
CA GLU A 208 9.81 -3.08 0.78
C GLU A 208 8.52 -2.28 0.98
N SER A 209 8.59 -0.96 0.80
CA SER A 209 7.42 -0.08 0.79
C SER A 209 6.67 -0.23 -0.54
N ILE A 210 5.36 -0.45 -0.44
CA ILE A 210 4.43 -0.62 -1.57
C ILE A 210 3.77 0.72 -1.87
N ARG A 211 3.77 1.09 -3.16
CA ARG A 211 3.15 2.32 -3.64
C ARG A 211 1.64 2.17 -3.87
N PRO A 212 0.86 3.27 -3.83
CA PRO A 212 -0.58 3.25 -4.09
C PRO A 212 -0.97 2.62 -5.43
N GLU A 213 -0.14 2.81 -6.47
CA GLU A 213 -0.41 2.33 -7.84
C GLU A 213 -0.05 0.84 -8.02
N HIS A 214 0.44 0.16 -6.98
CA HIS A 214 0.85 -1.22 -7.11
C HIS A 214 -0.38 -2.14 -7.33
N PRO A 215 -0.42 -2.95 -8.40
CA PRO A 215 -1.63 -3.67 -8.81
C PRO A 215 -2.11 -4.70 -7.78
N LYS A 216 -1.20 -5.22 -6.94
CA LYS A 216 -1.52 -6.16 -5.85
C LYS A 216 -1.76 -5.49 -4.50
N LEU A 217 -1.82 -4.17 -4.43
CA LEU A 217 -2.08 -3.48 -3.16
C LEU A 217 -3.41 -3.94 -2.50
N PRO A 218 -4.53 -4.12 -3.22
CA PRO A 218 -5.74 -4.69 -2.64
C PRO A 218 -5.51 -6.09 -2.03
N ASP A 219 -4.72 -6.94 -2.69
CA ASP A 219 -4.40 -8.28 -2.16
C ASP A 219 -3.65 -8.18 -0.83
N PHE A 220 -2.72 -7.24 -0.69
CA PHE A 220 -1.96 -7.02 0.54
C PHE A 220 -2.84 -6.54 1.69
N LEU A 221 -3.94 -5.85 1.39
CA LEU A 221 -4.91 -5.36 2.38
C LEU A 221 -5.94 -6.43 2.77
N ARG A 222 -6.18 -7.43 1.92
CA ARG A 222 -7.35 -8.33 2.05
C ARG A 222 -7.04 -9.82 2.12
N ARG A 223 -6.13 -10.29 1.27
CA ARG A 223 -5.93 -11.72 1.02
C ARG A 223 -5.35 -12.37 2.27
N ARG A 224 -6.05 -13.38 2.81
CA ARG A 224 -5.68 -14.07 4.07
C ARG A 224 -4.22 -14.56 4.13
N SER A 225 -3.62 -14.94 2.99
CA SER A 225 -2.22 -15.36 2.91
C SER A 225 -1.21 -14.21 2.97
N GLU A 226 -1.64 -12.99 2.64
CA GLU A 226 -0.79 -11.80 2.50
C GLU A 226 -0.88 -10.88 3.71
N ILE A 227 -2.08 -10.69 4.28
CA ILE A 227 -2.30 -9.77 5.41
C ILE A 227 -1.39 -9.98 6.63
N PRO A 228 -0.91 -11.20 6.98
CA PRO A 228 0.03 -11.36 8.09
C PRO A 228 1.45 -10.86 7.74
N LYS A 229 1.78 -10.79 6.46
CA LYS A 229 3.09 -10.35 5.93
C LYS A 229 3.10 -8.86 5.56
N THR A 230 1.92 -8.28 5.38
CA THR A 230 1.73 -6.85 5.10
C THR A 230 1.84 -6.06 6.40
N ARG A 231 2.83 -5.19 6.49
CA ARG A 231 2.99 -4.22 7.60
C ARG A 231 2.33 -2.90 7.24
N ILE A 232 1.60 -2.33 8.19
CA ILE A 232 0.98 -1.01 8.07
C ILE A 232 1.69 -0.06 9.04
N CYS A 233 2.23 1.04 8.52
CA CYS A 233 2.99 2.00 9.30
C CYS A 233 2.41 3.41 9.13
N ILE A 234 2.41 4.21 10.19
CA ILE A 234 2.18 5.66 10.05
C ILE A 234 3.27 6.21 9.13
N ARG A 235 2.87 7.05 8.16
CA ARG A 235 3.81 7.72 7.28
C ARG A 235 4.48 8.83 8.07
N GLN A 236 5.80 8.80 8.14
CA GLN A 236 6.57 9.92 8.66
C GLN A 236 6.72 10.91 7.51
N SER A 237 6.04 12.05 7.61
CA SER A 237 6.19 13.11 6.60
C SER A 237 7.64 13.57 6.55
N VAL A 238 8.12 13.85 5.34
CA VAL A 238 9.45 14.42 5.17
C VAL A 238 9.41 15.83 5.75
N ASP A 239 10.39 16.13 6.62
CA ASP A 239 10.50 17.46 7.21
C ASP A 239 10.52 18.57 6.13
N LYS A 240 9.76 19.64 6.34
CA LYS A 240 9.64 20.74 5.37
C LYS A 240 11.00 21.39 5.07
N GLY A 241 11.92 21.40 6.03
CA GLY A 241 13.29 21.86 5.84
C GLY A 241 14.06 20.96 4.87
N LYS A 242 13.97 19.64 5.03
CA LYS A 242 14.56 18.67 4.10
C LYS A 242 14.01 18.82 2.68
N MET A 243 12.68 19.00 2.55
CA MET A 243 12.03 19.24 1.25
C MET A 243 12.58 20.48 0.54
N ARG A 244 12.77 21.60 1.26
CA ARG A 244 13.35 22.82 0.69
C ARG A 244 14.81 22.61 0.27
N GLN A 245 15.60 21.91 1.08
CA GLN A 245 17.01 21.65 0.78
C GLN A 245 17.17 20.75 -0.46
N VAL A 246 16.42 19.65 -0.56
CA VAL A 246 16.46 18.79 -1.75
C VAL A 246 16.04 19.54 -2.99
N ARG A 247 15.01 20.40 -2.90
CA ARG A 247 14.58 21.22 -4.04
C ARG A 247 15.69 22.13 -4.55
N ALA A 248 16.36 22.85 -3.66
CA ALA A 248 17.49 23.69 -4.03
C ALA A 248 18.64 22.89 -4.66
N ILE A 249 18.90 21.66 -4.18
CA ILE A 249 19.90 20.77 -4.80
C ILE A 249 19.47 20.35 -6.21
N LEU A 250 18.20 20.02 -6.41
CA LEU A 250 17.70 19.61 -7.72
C LEU A 250 17.64 20.77 -8.71
N GLU A 251 17.33 21.99 -8.25
CA GLU A 251 17.41 23.21 -9.06
C GLU A 251 18.84 23.43 -9.56
N GLU A 252 19.83 23.29 -8.67
CA GLU A 252 21.26 23.39 -8.99
C GLU A 252 21.75 22.23 -9.89
N TYR A 253 21.24 21.01 -9.65
CA TYR A 253 21.68 19.81 -10.34
C TYR A 253 21.04 19.63 -11.73
N PHE A 254 19.77 19.99 -11.93
CA PHE A 254 19.12 19.87 -13.23
C PHE A 254 18.99 21.20 -13.99
N ASP A 255 19.38 22.32 -13.37
CA ASP A 255 19.19 23.66 -13.94
C ASP A 255 17.70 23.97 -14.23
N GLU A 256 16.77 23.37 -13.46
CA GLU A 256 15.31 23.51 -13.61
C GLU A 256 14.68 24.19 -12.39
N MET A 257 13.84 25.21 -12.62
CA MET A 257 13.21 26.01 -11.55
C MET A 257 11.79 25.55 -11.19
N ASN A 258 11.13 24.77 -12.07
CA ASN A 258 9.73 24.40 -11.91
C ASN A 258 9.61 23.00 -11.29
N LEU A 259 9.95 22.89 -10.01
CA LEU A 259 9.87 21.63 -9.27
C LEU A 259 8.53 21.48 -8.53
N PRO A 260 7.97 20.25 -8.45
CA PRO A 260 6.78 19.98 -7.64
C PRO A 260 6.94 20.43 -6.19
N THR A 261 5.84 20.93 -5.62
CA THR A 261 5.87 21.50 -4.26
C THR A 261 5.55 20.50 -3.17
N ASP A 262 4.80 19.45 -3.50
CA ASP A 262 4.40 18.34 -2.66
C ASP A 262 5.44 17.21 -2.63
N GLU A 263 5.39 16.36 -1.61
CA GLU A 263 6.37 15.30 -1.37
C GLU A 263 6.35 14.23 -2.47
N ASP A 264 5.17 13.76 -2.86
CA ASP A 264 5.03 12.67 -3.83
C ASP A 264 5.34 13.13 -5.25
N GLY A 265 4.89 14.32 -5.64
CA GLY A 265 5.28 14.95 -6.89
C GLY A 265 6.80 15.12 -7.01
N LEU A 266 7.45 15.59 -5.94
CA LEU A 266 8.91 15.78 -5.96
C LEU A 266 9.66 14.45 -6.06
N THR A 267 9.25 13.43 -5.32
CA THR A 267 9.88 12.10 -5.41
C THR A 267 9.64 11.41 -6.75
N HIS A 268 8.47 11.59 -7.36
CA HIS A 268 8.19 11.12 -8.71
C HIS A 268 9.14 11.77 -9.72
N TYR A 269 9.24 13.11 -9.68
CA TYR A 269 10.16 13.88 -10.53
C TYR A 269 11.62 13.41 -10.37
N ILE A 270 12.10 13.25 -9.14
CA ILE A 270 13.46 12.75 -8.85
C ILE A 270 13.71 11.42 -9.57
N ILE A 271 12.80 10.47 -9.42
CA ILE A 271 12.98 9.12 -9.97
C ILE A 271 12.97 9.14 -11.49
N GLU A 272 12.05 9.91 -12.09
CA GLU A 272 11.95 10.05 -13.53
C GLU A 272 13.23 10.65 -14.12
N GLN A 273 13.69 11.78 -13.57
CA GLN A 273 14.89 12.48 -14.05
C GLN A 273 16.15 11.64 -13.90
N PHE A 274 16.39 11.05 -12.73
CA PHE A 274 17.55 10.19 -12.53
C PHE A 274 17.48 8.90 -13.36
N ALA A 275 16.29 8.36 -13.63
CA ALA A 275 16.15 7.22 -14.53
C ALA A 275 16.44 7.61 -16.00
N ALA A 276 16.02 8.79 -16.44
CA ALA A 276 16.36 9.32 -17.76
C ALA A 276 17.86 9.57 -17.90
N GLN A 277 18.47 10.20 -16.90
CA GLN A 277 19.92 10.46 -16.86
C GLN A 277 20.73 9.15 -16.84
N ARG A 278 20.25 8.12 -16.13
CA ARG A 278 20.89 6.78 -16.16
C ARG A 278 20.93 6.22 -17.58
N ARG A 279 19.80 6.25 -18.30
CA ARG A 279 19.73 5.78 -19.70
C ARG A 279 20.68 6.53 -20.61
N TYR A 280 20.78 7.85 -20.44
CA TYR A 280 21.69 8.69 -21.22
C TYR A 280 23.16 8.27 -21.02
N TYR A 281 23.61 8.10 -19.77
CA TYR A 281 24.99 7.71 -19.49
C TYR A 281 25.28 6.23 -19.76
N GLU A 282 24.28 5.34 -19.68
CA GLU A 282 24.40 3.96 -20.15
C GLU A 282 24.73 3.93 -21.64
N GLU A 283 24.09 4.78 -22.45
CA GLU A 283 24.39 4.90 -23.89
C GLU A 283 25.77 5.54 -24.14
N LEU A 284 26.12 6.59 -23.40
CA LEU A 284 27.46 7.19 -23.48
C LEU A 284 28.56 6.17 -23.11
N ALA A 285 28.30 5.32 -22.11
CA ALA A 285 29.21 4.27 -21.68
C ALA A 285 29.54 3.26 -22.81
N ARG A 286 28.60 2.98 -23.72
CA ARG A 286 28.82 2.06 -24.85
C ARG A 286 29.85 2.59 -25.85
N LYS A 287 30.06 3.91 -25.94
CA LYS A 287 31.12 4.48 -26.79
C LYS A 287 32.52 4.02 -26.36
N TYR A 288 32.72 3.67 -25.09
CA TYR A 288 33.98 3.13 -24.59
C TYR A 288 34.23 1.66 -24.99
N GLU A 289 33.21 0.94 -25.48
CA GLU A 289 33.41 -0.41 -26.04
C GLU A 289 34.16 -0.34 -27.37
N GLN A 290 33.94 0.73 -28.15
CA GLN A 290 34.59 0.94 -29.45
C GLN A 290 36.05 1.39 -29.29
N ASN A 291 36.34 2.21 -28.28
CA ASN A 291 37.70 2.65 -27.96
C ASN A 291 37.89 2.79 -26.44
N ALA A 292 38.53 1.79 -25.83
CA ALA A 292 38.77 1.74 -24.39
C ALA A 292 39.74 2.84 -23.88
N LYS A 293 40.42 3.57 -24.78
CA LYS A 293 41.37 4.62 -24.43
C LYS A 293 40.74 6.01 -24.30
N TYR A 294 39.44 6.16 -24.58
CA TYR A 294 38.80 7.46 -24.38
C TYR A 294 38.85 7.89 -22.90
N PRO A 295 39.07 9.19 -22.64
CA PRO A 295 39.08 9.72 -21.28
C PRO A 295 37.69 9.70 -20.63
N GLY A 296 37.65 9.72 -19.29
CA GLY A 296 36.41 9.91 -18.55
C GLY A 296 35.59 8.64 -18.26
N ARG A 297 36.02 7.45 -18.69
CA ARG A 297 35.29 6.19 -18.45
C ARG A 297 34.97 5.96 -16.97
N THR A 298 35.96 6.19 -16.09
CA THR A 298 35.81 6.02 -14.64
C THR A 298 34.78 6.98 -14.06
N VAL A 299 34.71 8.21 -14.57
CA VAL A 299 33.72 9.23 -14.18
C VAL A 299 32.31 8.76 -14.52
N ILE A 300 32.09 8.29 -15.75
CA ILE A 300 30.78 7.80 -16.19
C ILE A 300 30.34 6.56 -15.40
N MET A 301 31.25 5.61 -15.16
CA MET A 301 30.95 4.42 -14.36
C MET A 301 30.61 4.77 -12.91
N ALA A 302 31.34 5.71 -12.30
CA ALA A 302 31.06 6.17 -10.93
C ALA A 302 29.70 6.89 -10.84
N LEU A 303 29.38 7.74 -11.82
CA LEU A 303 28.08 8.42 -11.88
C LEU A 303 26.93 7.42 -12.05
N LEU A 304 27.05 6.44 -12.95
CA LEU A 304 26.05 5.39 -13.11
C LEU A 304 25.83 4.58 -11.82
N HIS A 305 26.91 4.29 -11.09
CA HIS A 305 26.82 3.62 -9.80
C HIS A 305 26.04 4.47 -8.77
N GLN A 306 26.35 5.76 -8.67
CA GLN A 306 25.64 6.67 -7.76
C GLN A 306 24.17 6.82 -8.10
N ILE A 307 23.83 6.95 -9.39
CA ILE A 307 22.43 6.99 -9.84
C ILE A 307 21.71 5.68 -9.50
N ALA A 308 22.38 4.53 -9.65
CA ALA A 308 21.81 3.24 -9.27
C ALA A 308 21.54 3.13 -7.75
N GLN A 309 22.46 3.60 -6.91
CA GLN A 309 22.27 3.63 -5.44
C GLN A 309 21.10 4.53 -5.03
N LEU A 310 20.98 5.71 -5.65
CA LEU A 310 19.86 6.63 -5.43
C LEU A 310 18.53 5.99 -5.84
N LEU A 311 18.44 5.42 -7.04
CA LEU A 311 17.22 4.79 -7.54
C LEU A 311 16.85 3.52 -6.78
N ALA A 312 17.77 2.88 -6.06
CA ALA A 312 17.45 1.78 -5.15
C ALA A 312 16.60 2.23 -3.96
N GLN A 313 16.65 3.52 -3.58
CA GLN A 313 15.85 4.08 -2.48
C GLN A 313 14.43 4.49 -2.89
N LYS A 314 14.04 4.30 -4.16
CA LYS A 314 12.78 4.80 -4.73
C LYS A 314 11.50 4.37 -4.00
N SER A 315 11.54 3.33 -3.19
CA SER A 315 10.39 2.84 -2.43
C SER A 315 10.08 3.67 -1.18
N ASP A 316 11.05 4.38 -0.61
CA ASP A 316 10.88 5.14 0.63
C ASP A 316 11.31 6.60 0.43
N ASN A 317 10.34 7.51 0.51
CA ASN A 317 10.57 8.92 0.24
C ASN A 317 11.60 9.57 1.18
N ASN A 318 11.58 9.20 2.47
CA ASN A 318 12.56 9.70 3.43
C ASN A 318 13.96 9.17 3.12
N ALA A 319 14.06 7.90 2.73
CA ALA A 319 15.34 7.30 2.33
C ALA A 319 15.88 7.96 1.05
N LEU A 320 15.04 8.16 0.04
CA LEU A 320 15.40 8.80 -1.23
C LEU A 320 15.89 10.24 -1.03
N ILE A 321 15.09 11.06 -0.33
CA ILE A 321 15.43 12.46 -0.03
C ILE A 321 16.66 12.52 0.88
N GLY A 322 16.73 11.66 1.90
CA GLY A 322 17.89 11.54 2.79
C GLY A 322 19.17 11.19 2.03
N HIS A 323 19.09 10.29 1.05
CA HIS A 323 20.22 9.91 0.21
C HIS A 323 20.74 11.10 -0.61
N ILE A 324 19.85 11.88 -1.24
CA ILE A 324 20.25 13.07 -2.00
C ILE A 324 20.92 14.12 -1.11
N LEU A 325 20.35 14.39 0.07
CA LEU A 325 20.93 15.34 1.02
C LEU A 325 22.32 14.92 1.48
N ALA A 326 22.50 13.63 1.77
CA ALA A 326 23.78 13.08 2.23
C ALA A 326 24.86 13.13 1.14
N HIS A 327 24.49 13.01 -0.13
CA HIS A 327 25.42 12.93 -1.26
C HIS A 327 25.42 14.19 -2.15
N LYS A 328 24.92 15.33 -1.65
CA LYS A 328 24.84 16.61 -2.40
C LYS A 328 26.12 16.92 -3.17
N ASN A 329 27.22 17.04 -2.43
CA ASN A 329 28.49 17.51 -2.99
C ASN A 329 29.04 16.51 -4.00
N GLU A 330 28.88 15.22 -3.75
CA GLU A 330 29.30 14.17 -4.67
C GLU A 330 28.50 14.23 -5.98
N LEU A 331 27.17 14.38 -5.89
CA LEU A 331 26.32 14.53 -7.06
C LEU A 331 26.74 15.74 -7.91
N LEU A 332 26.85 16.93 -7.31
CA LEU A 332 27.24 18.15 -8.03
C LEU A 332 28.63 18.03 -8.67
N ASN A 333 29.62 17.51 -7.94
CA ASN A 333 30.96 17.28 -8.48
C ASN A 333 30.95 16.29 -9.65
N MET A 334 30.14 15.23 -9.57
CA MET A 334 30.01 14.26 -10.66
C MET A 334 29.29 14.85 -11.87
N LYS A 335 28.29 15.72 -11.69
CA LYS A 335 27.64 16.46 -12.79
C LYS A 335 28.67 17.29 -13.56
N GLU A 336 29.50 18.06 -12.86
CA GLU A 336 30.55 18.86 -13.49
C GLU A 336 31.58 18.00 -14.23
N ALA A 337 32.04 16.92 -13.61
CA ALA A 337 32.99 16.00 -14.23
C ALA A 337 32.40 15.31 -15.47
N ALA A 338 31.13 14.88 -15.41
CA ALA A 338 30.45 14.25 -16.54
C ALA A 338 30.23 15.22 -17.69
N ARG A 339 29.95 16.50 -17.42
CA ARG A 339 29.82 17.55 -18.44
C ARG A 339 31.08 17.69 -19.30
N GLN A 340 32.28 17.55 -18.70
CA GLN A 340 33.54 17.55 -19.46
C GLN A 340 33.64 16.35 -20.41
N VAL A 341 33.15 15.19 -19.99
CA VAL A 341 33.11 13.98 -20.82
C VAL A 341 32.09 14.13 -21.95
N GLU A 342 30.93 14.71 -21.68
CA GLU A 342 29.92 15.02 -22.71
C GLU A 342 30.48 15.98 -23.76
N GLU A 343 31.13 17.05 -23.34
CA GLU A 343 31.76 18.00 -24.26
C GLU A 343 32.87 17.36 -25.09
N PHE A 344 33.64 16.46 -24.49
CA PHE A 344 34.63 15.65 -25.21
C PHE A 344 34.00 14.88 -26.38
N PHE A 345 32.97 14.08 -26.11
CA PHE A 345 32.30 13.30 -27.15
C PHE A 345 31.51 14.14 -28.14
N ALA A 346 31.10 15.36 -27.77
CA ALA A 346 30.35 16.24 -28.65
C ALA A 346 31.25 17.01 -29.63
N LYS A 347 32.48 17.39 -29.21
CA LYS A 347 33.32 18.33 -29.98
C LYS A 347 34.76 17.88 -30.21
N GLN A 348 35.29 16.98 -29.39
CA GLN A 348 36.73 16.70 -29.32
C GLN A 348 37.12 15.27 -29.69
N SER A 349 36.17 14.32 -29.73
CA SER A 349 36.44 12.90 -29.99
C SER A 349 37.14 12.66 -31.33
N ASP A 350 36.72 13.35 -32.39
CA ASP A 350 37.32 13.18 -33.72
C ASP A 350 38.78 13.64 -33.75
N THR A 351 39.06 14.81 -33.16
CA THR A 351 40.44 15.35 -33.03
C THR A 351 41.32 14.42 -32.21
N PHE A 352 40.77 13.85 -31.13
CA PHE A 352 41.47 12.88 -30.31
C PHE A 352 41.77 11.59 -31.09
N ASP A 353 40.81 11.06 -31.84
CA ASP A 353 40.99 9.87 -32.66
C ASP A 353 42.04 10.08 -33.77
N LEU A 354 42.05 11.26 -34.39
CA LEU A 354 43.10 11.64 -35.35
C LEU A 354 44.47 11.65 -34.70
N ALA A 355 44.61 12.22 -33.50
CA ALA A 355 45.87 12.25 -32.77
C ALA A 355 46.35 10.84 -32.37
N VAL A 356 45.45 9.98 -31.92
CA VAL A 356 45.75 8.57 -31.60
C VAL A 356 46.17 7.80 -32.86
N ARG A 357 45.50 8.00 -34.00
CA ARG A 357 45.89 7.39 -35.29
C ARG A 357 47.24 7.88 -35.76
N LEU A 358 47.49 9.19 -35.66
CA LEU A 358 48.77 9.79 -36.02
C LEU A 358 49.88 9.17 -35.19
N GLU A 359 49.76 9.18 -33.85
CA GLU A 359 50.77 8.63 -32.93
C GLU A 359 51.09 7.16 -33.23
N LYS A 360 50.06 6.35 -33.50
CA LYS A 360 50.25 4.95 -33.87
C LYS A 360 51.05 4.80 -35.16
N LYS A 361 50.70 5.56 -36.21
CA LYS A 361 51.41 5.55 -37.49
C LYS A 361 52.87 5.98 -37.32
N THR A 362 53.09 7.06 -36.58
CA THR A 362 54.44 7.60 -36.34
C THR A 362 55.31 6.71 -35.48
N ARG A 363 54.70 5.94 -34.57
CA ARG A 363 55.42 4.94 -33.78
C ARG A 363 56.02 3.85 -34.66
N ASP A 364 55.32 3.45 -35.72
CA ASP A 364 55.79 2.43 -36.66
C ASP A 364 56.84 2.98 -37.65
N GLU A 365 56.89 4.31 -37.83
CA GLU A 365 57.74 5.02 -38.82
C GLU A 365 58.78 5.96 -38.17
N LEU A 366 59.15 5.70 -36.91
CA LEU A 366 59.98 6.59 -36.05
C LEU A 366 61.32 7.04 -36.67
N SER A 367 61.90 6.26 -37.59
CA SER A 367 63.17 6.56 -38.26
C SER A 367 63.11 7.80 -39.17
N TYR A 368 61.92 8.19 -39.64
CA TYR A 368 61.75 9.34 -40.53
C TYR A 368 61.72 10.68 -39.77
N LEU A 369 61.40 10.67 -38.47
CA LEU A 369 61.33 11.86 -37.63
C LEU A 369 62.65 12.26 -36.96
N THR A 370 63.65 11.39 -36.97
CA THR A 370 64.92 11.57 -36.22
C THR A 370 65.71 12.83 -36.60
N GLY A 371 65.40 13.45 -37.75
CA GLY A 371 66.02 14.70 -38.20
C GLY A 371 65.34 15.99 -37.72
N SER A 372 64.13 15.93 -37.18
CA SER A 372 63.36 17.12 -36.76
C SER A 372 63.10 17.11 -35.25
N VAL A 373 63.81 17.99 -34.53
CA VAL A 373 63.64 18.18 -33.09
C VAL A 373 62.22 18.67 -32.77
N ASP A 374 61.69 19.59 -33.58
CA ASP A 374 60.36 20.16 -33.38
C ASP A 374 59.24 19.13 -33.55
N ALA A 375 59.33 18.28 -34.57
CA ALA A 375 58.34 17.23 -34.79
C ALA A 375 58.42 16.13 -33.71
N THR A 376 59.63 15.80 -33.24
CA THR A 376 59.82 14.87 -32.11
C THR A 376 59.23 15.43 -30.81
N ASN A 377 59.42 16.72 -30.54
CA ASN A 377 58.81 17.40 -29.39
C ASN A 377 57.28 17.45 -29.50
N ALA A 378 56.75 17.80 -30.67
CA ALA A 378 55.31 17.81 -30.92
C ALA A 378 54.68 16.43 -30.73
N LEU A 379 55.34 15.36 -31.21
CA LEU A 379 54.91 13.98 -31.03
C LEU A 379 54.88 13.56 -29.55
N ASN A 380 55.91 13.93 -28.78
CA ASN A 380 55.95 13.65 -27.35
C ASN A 380 54.84 14.38 -26.59
N GLU A 381 54.51 15.61 -26.98
CA GLU A 381 53.37 16.33 -26.40
C GLU A 381 52.02 15.76 -26.82
N ILE A 382 51.86 15.29 -28.06
CA ILE A 382 50.67 14.51 -28.47
C ILE A 382 50.53 13.28 -27.57
N ARG A 383 51.60 12.49 -27.40
CA ARG A 383 51.60 11.29 -26.53
C ARG A 383 51.18 11.59 -25.12
N LYS A 384 51.73 12.66 -24.53
CA LYS A 384 51.41 13.10 -23.17
C LYS A 384 49.94 13.52 -23.01
N ARG A 385 49.31 14.04 -24.07
CA ARG A 385 47.91 14.48 -24.05
C ARG A 385 46.90 13.38 -24.35
N ILE A 386 47.29 12.36 -25.12
CA ILE A 386 46.41 11.20 -25.41
C ILE A 386 46.57 10.07 -24.37
N THR A 387 47.62 10.10 -23.55
CA THR A 387 47.89 9.10 -22.50
C THR A 387 47.71 9.73 -21.13
N PHE A 388 46.93 9.11 -20.24
CA PHE A 388 46.63 9.69 -18.92
C PHE A 388 46.95 8.73 -17.76
N THR A 389 47.31 9.31 -16.61
CA THR A 389 47.63 8.58 -15.37
C THR A 389 46.66 8.86 -14.22
N GLU A 390 46.04 10.03 -14.14
CA GLU A 390 45.10 10.38 -13.05
C GLU A 390 43.88 11.18 -13.51
N LYS A 391 44.04 12.49 -13.78
CA LYS A 391 42.97 13.40 -14.23
C LYS A 391 43.25 13.86 -15.66
N PHE A 392 42.30 13.62 -16.56
CA PHE A 392 42.45 13.99 -17.96
C PHE A 392 42.21 15.50 -18.16
N ASP A 393 43.13 16.16 -18.87
CA ASP A 393 43.01 17.58 -19.21
C ASP A 393 42.35 17.77 -20.59
N TYR A 394 41.04 18.00 -20.58
CA TYR A 394 40.25 18.24 -21.79
C TYR A 394 40.59 19.57 -22.49
N SER A 395 41.20 20.53 -21.79
CA SER A 395 41.56 21.83 -22.36
C SER A 395 42.77 21.74 -23.30
N GLY A 396 43.55 20.67 -23.20
CA GLY A 396 44.70 20.40 -24.07
C GLY A 396 44.34 19.79 -25.43
N ILE A 397 43.12 19.26 -25.62
CA ILE A 397 42.73 18.59 -26.87
C ILE A 397 42.66 19.56 -28.07
N PRO A 398 42.08 20.77 -27.99
CA PRO A 398 42.04 21.70 -29.12
C PRO A 398 43.42 22.04 -29.70
N GLN A 399 44.47 21.96 -28.89
CA GLN A 399 45.85 22.21 -29.29
C GLN A 399 46.48 21.02 -30.05
N LEU A 400 45.88 19.83 -30.00
CA LEU A 400 46.36 18.66 -30.76
C LEU A 400 46.36 18.93 -32.25
N SER A 401 45.39 19.68 -32.78
CA SER A 401 45.33 20.02 -34.21
C SER A 401 46.60 20.73 -34.70
N ALA A 402 47.10 21.72 -33.93
CA ALA A 402 48.32 22.43 -34.28
C ALA A 402 49.56 21.51 -34.20
N LEU A 403 49.65 20.68 -33.15
CA LEU A 403 50.74 19.72 -32.98
C LEU A 403 50.77 18.67 -34.10
N MET A 404 49.60 18.17 -34.52
CA MET A 404 49.48 17.21 -35.61
C MET A 404 49.94 17.83 -36.94
N THR A 405 49.63 19.10 -37.20
CA THR A 405 50.13 19.81 -38.39
C THR A 405 51.66 19.87 -38.39
N THR A 406 52.28 20.21 -37.26
CA THR A 406 53.76 20.25 -37.14
C THR A 406 54.41 18.89 -37.42
N VAL A 407 53.81 17.80 -36.93
CA VAL A 407 54.31 16.44 -37.20
C VAL A 407 54.14 16.09 -38.68
N ASN A 408 52.97 16.36 -39.28
CA ASN A 408 52.71 16.05 -40.69
C ASN A 408 53.63 16.85 -41.63
N THR A 409 53.91 18.13 -41.36
CA THR A 409 54.83 18.95 -42.17
C THR A 409 56.28 18.48 -42.13
N ALA A 410 56.66 17.66 -41.15
CA ALA A 410 57.98 17.06 -41.10
C ALA A 410 58.01 15.67 -41.77
N TYR A 411 56.85 15.12 -42.12
CA TYR A 411 56.67 13.88 -42.87
C TYR A 411 56.57 14.10 -44.38
N ASP A 412 55.95 15.22 -44.78
CA ASP A 412 55.94 15.73 -46.15
C ASP A 412 57.31 16.33 -46.52
#